data_AF-A0A967D6R4-F1
#
_entry.id   AF-A0A967D6R4-F1
#
_cell.length_a   1.000
_cell.length_b   1.000
_cell.length_c   1.000
_cell.angle_alpha   90.00
_cell.angle_beta   90.00
_cell.angle_gamma   90.00
#
_symmetry.space_group_name_H-M   'P 1'
#
loop_
_entity.id
_entity.type
_entity.pdbx_description
1 polymer ?
#
loop_
_entity_poly.entity_id
_entity_poly.type
_entity_poly.pdbx_seq_one_letter_code
_entity_poly.pdbx_strand_id
1 'polypeptide(L)'
;LDAATHGLVDDARDLREKAFFAPVNSKYKIYIIDEAHQLGPGAANALLKVVEEPPPHVIFIFATTEPEKLISTIRSRTHHYPFRLVPPGVLTAHLENICKAEGVEVAKGVLPLVVRASGGSVRDALSVLGQLLAGAGKDGVSYDIAVQLLGFTDGALLDDAIDALAAHDAGTLFATIDRVIESGHDPKRFTADFLERLRDLMIVNALGEVSANSILRDMPDDQLERMRSQADRIGTASLSRAADIAAQGLTEMRGATAPRLTLELICGRILLPISDATESGLLARIERLERVENIAPMPTASAPKVASRPVVQEETKKVLPVSSEQPTVKKLSVDSMDIAGLRRLWPDVIENVKKRRRLTWSLLSASAHILGVDDKNITVGIANAGARDSFVRSESDEILRQAFIEVVGLDRKIEVVLDPSVTPNTPAARAVRVDESPSDAEQLSGAALLARELGAQVITDKK
;
A
#
# COMPACT_ATOMS: atom_id res chain seq x y z
N LEU A 1 -15.06 1.02 34.00
CA LEU A 1 -15.65 2.01 33.08
C LEU A 1 -14.90 1.87 31.77
N ASP A 2 -15.59 1.61 30.67
CA ASP A 2 -14.99 1.70 29.34
C ASP A 2 -15.21 3.13 28.84
N ALA A 3 -14.16 3.92 28.71
CA ALA A 3 -14.26 5.33 28.34
C ALA A 3 -14.68 5.53 26.87
N ALA A 4 -14.54 4.52 26.00
CA ALA A 4 -15.06 4.60 24.65
C ALA A 4 -16.60 4.61 24.63
N THR A 5 -17.22 3.83 25.51
CA THR A 5 -18.69 3.67 25.56
C THR A 5 -19.34 4.57 26.62
N HIS A 6 -18.65 4.85 27.72
CA HIS A 6 -19.13 5.61 28.89
C HIS A 6 -18.16 6.74 29.25
N GLY A 7 -17.72 7.50 28.24
CA GLY A 7 -16.74 8.60 28.37
C GLY A 7 -17.36 9.97 28.67
N LEU A 8 -18.65 10.03 29.01
CA LEU A 8 -19.36 11.29 29.20
C LEU A 8 -19.03 11.93 30.54
N VAL A 9 -19.28 13.25 30.62
CA VAL A 9 -19.01 14.05 31.83
C VAL A 9 -19.82 13.55 33.02
N ASP A 10 -21.06 13.11 32.78
CA ASP A 10 -21.96 12.68 33.85
C ASP A 10 -21.54 11.34 34.44
N ASP A 11 -21.07 10.39 33.61
CA ASP A 11 -20.49 9.11 34.09
C ASP A 11 -19.30 9.36 35.04
N ALA A 12 -18.44 10.31 34.69
CA ALA A 12 -17.30 10.71 35.51
C ALA A 12 -17.72 11.39 36.82
N ARG A 13 -18.78 12.21 36.81
CA ARG A 13 -19.33 12.85 38.01
C ARG A 13 -19.95 11.84 38.96
N ASP A 14 -20.72 10.90 38.43
CA ASP A 14 -21.30 9.80 39.20
C ASP A 14 -20.21 8.96 39.87
N LEU A 15 -19.15 8.66 39.13
CA LEU A 15 -18.00 7.90 39.65
C LEU A 15 -17.31 8.69 40.78
N ARG A 16 -17.06 9.98 40.56
CA ARG A 16 -16.48 10.89 41.55
C ARG A 16 -17.29 10.91 42.85
N GLU A 17 -18.60 11.01 42.78
CA GLU A 17 -19.47 11.00 43.96
C GLU A 17 -19.43 9.64 44.67
N LYS A 18 -19.49 8.56 43.90
CA LYS A 18 -19.41 7.19 44.43
C LYS A 18 -18.05 6.89 45.07
N ALA A 19 -16.98 7.56 44.67
CA ALA A 19 -15.62 7.32 45.19
C ALA A 19 -15.47 7.68 46.66
N PHE A 20 -16.18 8.69 47.17
CA PHE A 20 -16.07 9.11 48.57
C PHE A 20 -16.69 8.13 49.57
N PHE A 21 -17.61 7.27 49.13
CA PHE A 21 -18.19 6.25 49.99
C PHE A 21 -17.21 5.10 50.24
N ALA A 22 -17.19 4.61 51.48
CA ALA A 22 -16.39 3.46 51.89
C ALA A 22 -16.76 2.19 51.08
N PRO A 23 -15.82 1.24 50.91
CA PRO A 23 -16.11 -0.01 50.22
C PRO A 23 -17.11 -0.86 51.02
N VAL A 24 -18.01 -1.56 50.32
CA VAL A 24 -19.06 -2.37 50.95
C VAL A 24 -18.51 -3.70 51.51
N ASN A 25 -17.57 -4.34 50.80
CA ASN A 25 -17.05 -5.66 51.17
C ASN A 25 -15.57 -5.86 50.79
N SER A 26 -14.71 -4.88 51.05
CA SER A 26 -13.26 -4.98 50.79
C SER A 26 -12.49 -3.87 51.52
N LYS A 27 -11.15 -3.99 51.55
CA LYS A 27 -10.26 -2.92 52.02
C LYS A 27 -10.21 -1.74 51.05
N TYR A 28 -10.34 -2.01 49.75
CA TYR A 28 -10.22 -1.01 48.70
C TYR A 28 -11.40 -1.04 47.74
N LYS A 29 -11.71 0.11 47.15
CA LYS A 29 -12.63 0.32 46.04
C LYS A 29 -11.81 0.69 44.81
N ILE A 30 -11.81 -0.19 43.82
CA ILE A 30 -10.95 -0.07 42.65
C ILE A 30 -11.78 0.39 41.45
N TYR A 31 -11.34 1.46 40.79
CA TYR A 31 -11.89 1.94 39.53
C TYR A 31 -10.90 1.69 38.40
N ILE A 32 -11.28 0.84 37.46
CA ILE A 32 -10.55 0.62 36.22
C ILE A 32 -11.25 1.42 35.13
N ILE A 33 -10.51 2.33 34.51
CA ILE A 33 -10.94 3.14 33.38
C ILE A 33 -10.15 2.66 32.17
N ASP A 34 -10.84 1.90 31.32
CA ASP A 34 -10.27 1.37 30.09
C ASP A 34 -10.41 2.39 28.94
N GLU A 35 -9.49 2.33 27.99
CA GLU A 35 -9.34 3.30 26.90
C GLU A 35 -9.39 4.77 27.38
N ALA A 36 -8.68 5.07 28.47
CA ALA A 36 -8.77 6.36 29.17
C ALA A 36 -8.47 7.58 28.29
N HIS A 37 -7.79 7.42 27.16
CA HIS A 37 -7.56 8.48 26.18
C HIS A 37 -8.86 8.94 25.46
N GLN A 38 -9.91 8.12 25.49
CA GLN A 38 -11.24 8.43 24.94
C GLN A 38 -12.10 9.29 25.88
N LEU A 39 -11.65 9.53 27.13
CA LEU A 39 -12.37 10.41 28.04
C LEU A 39 -12.48 11.82 27.45
N GLY A 40 -13.71 12.32 27.34
CA GLY A 40 -13.95 13.69 26.92
C GLY A 40 -13.29 14.70 27.90
N PRO A 41 -12.90 15.90 27.44
CA PRO A 41 -12.23 16.89 28.29
C PRO A 41 -13.00 17.23 29.58
N GLY A 42 -14.33 17.29 29.51
CA GLY A 42 -15.16 17.53 30.68
C GLY A 42 -15.16 16.36 31.68
N ALA A 43 -15.13 15.12 31.20
CA ALA A 43 -15.09 13.92 32.03
C ALA A 43 -13.73 13.80 32.74
N ALA A 44 -12.65 14.03 32.00
CA ALA A 44 -11.30 14.04 32.56
C ALA A 44 -11.15 15.11 33.66
N ASN A 45 -11.66 16.32 33.42
CA ASN A 45 -11.67 17.40 34.42
C ASN A 45 -12.53 17.07 35.66
N ALA A 46 -13.65 16.37 35.49
CA ALA A 46 -14.50 15.96 36.61
C ALA A 46 -13.80 14.97 37.55
N LEU A 47 -12.89 14.15 37.02
CA LEU A 47 -12.11 13.19 37.80
C LEU A 47 -10.89 13.81 38.50
N LEU A 48 -10.38 14.96 38.03
CA LEU A 48 -9.13 15.55 38.53
C LEU A 48 -9.09 15.62 40.04
N LYS A 49 -10.05 16.29 40.68
CA LYS A 49 -10.06 16.48 42.14
C LYS A 49 -9.89 15.17 42.93
N VAL A 50 -10.56 14.11 42.48
CA VAL A 50 -10.51 12.80 43.17
C VAL A 50 -9.25 12.01 42.81
N VAL A 51 -8.65 12.27 41.65
CA VAL A 51 -7.35 11.70 41.27
C VAL A 51 -6.20 12.41 41.98
N GLU A 52 -6.30 13.71 42.27
CA GLU A 52 -5.24 14.44 43.00
C GLU A 52 -5.21 14.07 44.48
N GLU A 53 -6.39 13.94 45.10
CA GLU A 53 -6.52 13.60 46.52
C GLU A 53 -7.51 12.44 46.69
N PRO A 54 -7.12 11.21 46.27
CA PRO A 54 -7.99 10.06 46.39
C PRO A 54 -8.19 9.70 47.87
N PRO A 55 -9.42 9.33 48.30
CA PRO A 55 -9.62 8.74 49.60
C PRO A 55 -8.71 7.51 49.80
N PRO A 56 -8.20 7.22 51.01
CA PRO A 56 -7.22 6.14 51.23
C PRO A 56 -7.69 4.74 50.80
N HIS A 57 -9.00 4.53 50.72
CA HIS A 57 -9.61 3.28 50.29
C HIS A 57 -9.89 3.21 48.79
N VAL A 58 -9.58 4.24 47.99
CA VAL A 58 -9.86 4.28 46.55
C VAL A 58 -8.58 4.13 45.75
N ILE A 59 -8.62 3.27 44.73
CA ILE A 59 -7.53 3.09 43.77
C ILE A 59 -8.08 3.31 42.36
N PHE A 60 -7.42 4.19 41.59
CA PHE A 60 -7.70 4.38 40.18
C PHE A 60 -6.65 3.69 39.32
N ILE A 61 -7.11 2.97 38.31
CA ILE A 61 -6.28 2.33 37.28
C ILE A 61 -6.77 2.85 35.93
N PHE A 62 -5.90 3.56 35.23
CA PHE A 62 -6.16 4.04 33.88
C PHE A 62 -5.41 3.14 32.89
N ALA A 63 -6.13 2.47 32.00
CA ALA A 63 -5.57 1.70 30.90
C ALA A 63 -5.75 2.48 29.60
N THR A 64 -4.70 2.57 28.78
CA THR A 64 -4.73 3.26 27.51
C THR A 64 -3.66 2.73 26.57
N THR A 65 -3.96 2.70 25.28
CA THR A 65 -3.00 2.44 24.20
C THR A 65 -2.24 3.70 23.75
N GLU A 66 -2.75 4.89 24.07
CA GLU A 66 -2.25 6.20 23.63
C GLU A 66 -2.01 7.13 24.85
N PRO A 67 -0.95 6.93 25.64
CA PRO A 67 -0.68 7.67 26.87
C PRO A 67 -0.41 9.18 26.66
N GLU A 68 0.01 9.58 25.46
CA GLU A 68 0.25 10.96 25.06
C GLU A 68 -1.05 11.76 24.90
N LYS A 69 -2.15 11.10 24.54
CA LYS A 69 -3.48 11.74 24.40
C LYS A 69 -4.18 11.96 25.74
N LEU A 70 -3.73 11.30 26.80
CA LEU A 70 -4.23 11.54 28.15
C LEU A 70 -3.78 12.93 28.64
N ILE A 71 -4.68 13.65 29.31
CA ILE A 71 -4.36 15.00 29.82
C ILE A 71 -3.17 14.95 30.79
N SER A 72 -2.27 15.93 30.66
CA SER A 72 -1.02 15.98 31.41
C SER A 72 -1.24 15.98 32.93
N THR A 73 -2.35 16.53 33.40
CA THR A 73 -2.71 16.62 34.82
C THR A 73 -3.06 15.28 35.45
N ILE A 74 -3.64 14.33 34.71
CA ILE A 74 -3.85 12.94 35.17
C ILE A 74 -2.52 12.20 35.11
N ARG A 75 -1.76 12.37 34.02
CA ARG A 75 -0.46 11.69 33.82
C ARG A 75 0.56 12.07 34.91
N SER A 76 0.58 13.33 35.36
CA SER A 76 1.50 13.78 36.41
C SER A 76 1.15 13.27 37.81
N ARG A 77 -0.08 12.75 38.01
CA ARG A 77 -0.61 12.29 39.30
C ARG A 77 -0.80 10.78 39.37
N THR A 78 -0.37 10.06 38.33
CA THR A 78 -0.50 8.62 38.22
C THR A 78 0.89 7.98 38.07
N HIS A 79 1.03 6.75 38.57
CA HIS A 79 2.21 5.94 38.31
C HIS A 79 2.06 5.27 36.96
N HIS A 80 2.98 5.56 36.04
CA HIS A 80 2.93 5.03 34.69
C HIS A 80 3.66 3.68 34.61
N TYR A 81 2.92 2.62 34.30
CA TYR A 81 3.44 1.28 34.06
C TYR A 81 3.29 0.93 32.56
N PRO A 82 4.36 1.07 31.75
CA PRO A 82 4.31 0.71 30.34
C PRO A 82 4.38 -0.81 30.18
N PHE A 83 3.33 -1.40 29.63
CA PHE A 83 3.34 -2.80 29.20
C PHE A 83 3.92 -2.89 27.79
N ARG A 84 4.83 -3.85 27.58
CA ARG A 84 5.41 -4.14 26.27
C ARG A 84 4.80 -5.42 25.72
N LEU A 85 4.81 -5.56 24.39
CA LEU A 85 4.45 -6.80 23.72
C LEU A 85 5.34 -7.95 24.20
N VAL A 86 4.76 -9.16 24.25
CA VAL A 86 5.47 -10.34 24.75
C VAL A 86 6.42 -10.85 23.66
N PRO A 87 7.71 -11.09 23.97
CA PRO A 87 8.65 -11.64 23.01
C PRO A 87 8.19 -12.99 22.43
N PRO A 88 8.44 -13.27 21.14
CA PRO A 88 7.95 -14.50 20.49
C PRO A 88 8.29 -15.80 21.21
N GLY A 89 9.53 -15.95 21.71
CA GLY A 89 9.93 -17.16 22.43
C GLY A 89 9.19 -17.37 23.75
N VAL A 90 8.92 -16.29 24.50
CA VAL A 90 8.15 -16.35 25.76
C VAL A 90 6.69 -16.69 25.46
N LEU A 91 6.12 -16.05 24.43
CA LEU A 91 4.74 -16.31 24.04
C LEU A 91 4.54 -17.73 23.50
N THR A 92 5.48 -18.24 22.70
CA THR A 92 5.46 -19.62 22.20
C THR A 92 5.47 -20.61 23.36
N ALA A 93 6.41 -20.47 24.31
CA ALA A 93 6.47 -21.32 25.49
C ALA A 93 5.21 -21.23 26.36
N HIS A 94 4.61 -20.04 26.46
CA HIS A 94 3.34 -19.85 27.17
C HIS A 94 2.19 -20.60 26.50
N LEU A 95 2.05 -20.50 25.17
CA LEU A 95 1.04 -21.23 24.41
C LEU A 95 1.25 -22.75 24.48
N GLU A 96 2.50 -23.22 24.41
CA GLU A 96 2.83 -24.65 24.58
C GLU A 96 2.35 -25.18 25.94
N ASN A 97 2.58 -24.41 27.01
CA ASN A 97 2.13 -24.80 28.35
C ASN A 97 0.61 -24.85 28.46
N ILE A 98 -0.10 -23.93 27.79
CA ILE A 98 -1.57 -23.93 27.74
C ILE A 98 -2.07 -25.15 26.97
N CYS A 99 -1.53 -25.45 25.78
CA CYS A 99 -1.92 -26.64 25.01
C CYS A 99 -1.70 -27.92 25.81
N LYS A 100 -0.57 -28.04 26.54
CA LYS A 100 -0.31 -29.18 27.43
C LYS A 100 -1.31 -29.28 28.58
N ALA A 101 -1.68 -28.15 29.20
CA ALA A 101 -2.65 -28.13 30.29
C ALA A 101 -4.07 -28.50 29.83
N GLU A 102 -4.45 -28.07 28.62
CA GLU A 102 -5.75 -28.38 27.99
C GLU A 102 -5.77 -29.75 27.28
N GLY A 103 -4.63 -30.45 27.22
CA GLY A 103 -4.52 -31.77 26.58
C GLY A 103 -4.70 -31.73 25.06
N VAL A 104 -4.36 -30.61 24.41
CA VAL A 104 -4.50 -30.46 22.96
C VAL A 104 -3.17 -30.72 22.25
N GLU A 105 -3.20 -31.59 21.24
CA GLU A 105 -2.09 -31.79 20.31
C GLU A 105 -2.07 -30.69 19.24
N VAL A 106 -0.90 -30.07 19.09
CA VAL A 106 -0.63 -29.03 18.09
C VAL A 106 0.64 -29.43 17.34
N ALA A 107 0.57 -29.47 16.02
CA ALA A 107 1.70 -29.84 15.17
C ALA A 107 2.87 -28.85 15.30
N LYS A 108 4.09 -29.36 15.07
CA LYS A 108 5.31 -28.54 15.07
C LYS A 108 5.19 -27.42 14.02
N GLY A 109 5.59 -26.21 14.38
CA GLY A 109 5.53 -25.04 13.50
C GLY A 109 4.23 -24.23 13.55
N VAL A 110 3.14 -24.77 14.12
CA VAL A 110 1.86 -24.04 14.24
C VAL A 110 1.93 -22.89 15.24
N LEU A 111 2.49 -23.12 16.43
CA LEU A 111 2.55 -22.07 17.46
C LEU A 111 3.35 -20.83 17.04
N PRO A 112 4.50 -20.97 16.33
CA PRO A 112 5.16 -19.83 15.68
C PRO A 112 4.25 -19.03 14.74
N LEU A 113 3.37 -19.69 13.98
CA LEU A 113 2.40 -19.01 13.10
C LEU A 113 1.38 -18.19 13.91
N VAL A 114 0.87 -18.76 15.00
CA VAL A 114 -0.05 -18.06 15.93
C VAL A 114 0.63 -16.84 16.54
N VAL A 115 1.86 -17.01 17.03
CA VAL A 115 2.65 -15.92 17.62
C VAL A 115 2.88 -14.80 16.62
N ARG A 116 3.24 -15.15 15.37
CA ARG A 116 3.39 -14.19 14.28
C ARG A 116 2.08 -13.46 13.95
N ALA A 117 0.98 -14.19 13.83
CA ALA A 117 -0.34 -13.60 13.57
C ALA A 117 -0.83 -12.67 14.71
N SER A 118 -0.43 -12.95 15.95
CA SER A 118 -0.83 -12.16 17.13
C SER A 118 -0.04 -10.87 17.34
N GLY A 119 1.10 -10.68 16.66
CA GLY A 119 1.96 -9.51 16.87
C GLY A 119 2.50 -9.35 18.30
N GLY A 120 2.58 -10.43 19.09
CA GLY A 120 3.04 -10.40 20.48
C GLY A 120 1.97 -10.04 21.52
N SER A 121 0.71 -9.86 21.09
CA SER A 121 -0.45 -9.71 21.98
C SER A 121 -0.90 -11.08 22.49
N VAL A 122 -0.86 -11.28 23.81
CA VAL A 122 -1.28 -12.54 24.44
C VAL A 122 -2.76 -12.81 24.17
N ARG A 123 -3.60 -11.77 24.24
CA ARG A 123 -5.04 -11.89 23.98
C ARG A 123 -5.30 -12.35 22.55
N ASP A 124 -4.62 -11.76 21.58
CA ASP A 124 -4.83 -12.08 20.17
C ASP A 124 -4.25 -13.46 19.86
N ALA A 125 -3.12 -13.84 20.47
CA ALA A 125 -2.55 -15.17 20.34
C ALA A 125 -3.50 -16.26 20.86
N LEU A 126 -4.11 -16.06 22.03
CA LEU A 126 -5.11 -17.01 22.57
C LEU A 126 -6.37 -17.05 21.72
N SER A 127 -6.82 -15.92 21.20
CA SER A 127 -7.99 -15.86 20.31
C SER A 127 -7.74 -16.61 19.00
N VAL A 128 -6.57 -16.39 18.39
CA VAL A 128 -6.14 -17.06 17.17
C VAL A 128 -5.95 -18.56 17.41
N LEU A 129 -5.28 -18.96 18.50
CA LEU A 129 -5.14 -20.37 18.86
C LEU A 129 -6.51 -21.02 19.08
N GLY A 130 -7.42 -20.35 19.80
CA GLY A 130 -8.78 -20.83 20.01
C GLY A 130 -9.56 -21.05 18.71
N GLN A 131 -9.38 -20.17 17.72
CA GLN A 131 -9.96 -20.35 16.38
C GLN A 131 -9.40 -21.59 15.66
N LEU A 132 -8.08 -21.82 15.75
CA LEU A 132 -7.47 -23.02 15.18
C LEU A 132 -7.98 -24.30 15.84
N LEU A 133 -8.12 -24.28 17.17
CA LEU A 133 -8.64 -25.40 17.95
C LEU A 133 -10.11 -25.69 17.62
N ALA A 134 -10.92 -24.65 17.39
CA ALA A 134 -12.31 -24.82 16.97
C ALA A 134 -12.45 -25.46 15.57
N GLY A 135 -11.47 -25.24 14.69
CA GLY A 135 -11.40 -25.86 13.37
C GLY A 135 -10.69 -27.22 13.35
N ALA A 136 -10.08 -27.64 14.47
CA ALA A 136 -9.32 -28.86 14.56
C ALA A 136 -10.22 -30.10 14.70
N GLY A 137 -9.80 -31.19 14.06
CA GLY A 137 -10.42 -32.50 14.21
C GLY A 137 -9.92 -33.25 15.46
N LYS A 138 -10.21 -34.55 15.52
CA LYS A 138 -9.74 -35.43 16.61
C LYS A 138 -8.21 -35.53 16.69
N ASP A 139 -7.53 -35.26 15.57
CA ASP A 139 -6.08 -35.37 15.43
C ASP A 139 -5.33 -34.07 15.81
N GLY A 140 -6.05 -33.07 16.36
CA GLY A 140 -5.46 -31.81 16.79
C GLY A 140 -5.25 -30.79 15.65
N VAL A 141 -4.45 -29.76 15.91
CA VAL A 141 -4.18 -28.68 14.95
C VAL A 141 -3.00 -29.05 14.07
N SER A 142 -3.26 -29.34 12.79
CA SER A 142 -2.19 -29.57 11.80
C SER A 142 -1.62 -28.25 11.25
N TYR A 143 -0.43 -28.34 10.64
CA TYR A 143 0.21 -27.19 9.99
C TYR A 143 -0.65 -26.64 8.84
N ASP A 144 -1.18 -27.52 8.00
CA ASP A 144 -1.98 -27.13 6.83
C ASP A 144 -3.26 -26.40 7.22
N ILE A 145 -3.95 -26.89 8.27
CA ILE A 145 -5.15 -26.23 8.81
C ILE A 145 -4.79 -24.83 9.34
N ALA A 146 -3.65 -24.71 10.03
CA ALA A 146 -3.20 -23.42 10.54
C ALA A 146 -2.87 -22.43 9.42
N VAL A 147 -2.17 -22.86 8.36
CA VAL A 147 -1.87 -22.00 7.21
C VAL A 147 -3.15 -21.52 6.53
N GLN A 148 -4.10 -22.43 6.29
CA GLN A 148 -5.37 -22.12 5.64
C GLN A 148 -6.24 -21.17 6.46
N LEU A 149 -6.44 -21.45 7.76
CA LEU A 149 -7.29 -20.62 8.63
C LEU A 149 -6.69 -19.25 8.94
N LEU A 150 -5.35 -19.17 9.09
CA LEU A 150 -4.66 -17.90 9.32
C LEU A 150 -4.39 -17.11 8.02
N GLY A 151 -4.72 -17.70 6.87
CA GLY A 151 -4.49 -17.12 5.56
C GLY A 151 -3.01 -16.84 5.29
N PHE A 152 -2.08 -17.59 5.88
CA PHE A 152 -0.67 -17.49 5.53
C PHE A 152 -0.47 -17.97 4.09
N THR A 153 0.49 -17.36 3.40
CA THR A 153 0.88 -17.81 2.07
C THR A 153 1.63 -19.13 2.17
N ASP A 154 1.28 -20.06 1.30
CA ASP A 154 2.02 -21.31 1.18
C ASP A 154 3.50 -21.03 0.83
N GLY A 155 4.41 -21.72 1.52
CA GLY A 155 5.84 -21.63 1.25
C GLY A 155 6.20 -21.93 -0.20
N ALA A 156 5.46 -22.83 -0.87
CA ALA A 156 5.65 -23.14 -2.28
C ALA A 156 5.33 -21.95 -3.21
N LEU A 157 4.27 -21.18 -2.92
CA LEU A 157 3.93 -19.98 -3.70
C LEU A 157 4.98 -18.88 -3.52
N LEU A 158 5.54 -18.74 -2.30
CA LEU A 158 6.66 -17.83 -2.04
C LEU A 158 7.93 -18.28 -2.75
N ASP A 159 8.26 -19.58 -2.70
CA ASP A 159 9.41 -20.16 -3.39
C ASP A 159 9.29 -19.93 -4.92
N ASP A 160 8.12 -20.21 -5.51
CA ASP A 160 7.83 -19.98 -6.94
C ASP A 160 8.00 -18.49 -7.33
N ALA A 161 7.50 -17.57 -6.50
CA ALA A 161 7.62 -16.13 -6.75
C ALA A 161 9.07 -15.63 -6.68
N ILE A 162 9.83 -16.12 -5.69
CA ILE A 162 11.25 -15.80 -5.52
C ILE A 162 12.09 -16.40 -6.65
N ASP A 163 11.82 -17.64 -7.05
CA ASP A 163 12.54 -18.31 -8.14
C ASP A 163 12.25 -17.64 -9.49
N ALA A 164 11.01 -17.24 -9.75
CA ALA A 164 10.66 -16.44 -10.92
C ALA A 164 11.37 -15.08 -10.92
N LEU A 165 11.45 -14.42 -9.75
CA LEU A 165 12.20 -13.17 -9.60
C LEU A 165 13.69 -13.36 -9.90
N ALA A 166 14.30 -14.42 -9.35
CA ALA A 166 15.70 -14.76 -9.56
C ALA A 166 16.00 -15.12 -11.03
N ALA A 167 15.06 -15.76 -11.72
CA ALA A 167 15.15 -16.07 -13.14
C ALA A 167 14.78 -14.88 -14.06
N HIS A 168 14.28 -13.77 -13.50
CA HIS A 168 13.69 -12.67 -14.25
C HIS A 168 12.55 -13.09 -15.18
N ASP A 169 11.81 -14.12 -14.79
CA ASP A 169 10.68 -14.65 -15.55
C ASP A 169 9.37 -13.97 -15.11
N ALA A 170 8.99 -12.92 -15.84
CA ALA A 170 7.75 -12.22 -15.61
C ALA A 170 6.52 -13.12 -15.81
N GLY A 171 6.57 -14.04 -16.79
CA GLY A 171 5.44 -14.91 -17.11
C GLY A 171 5.10 -15.82 -15.94
N THR A 172 6.11 -16.49 -15.39
CA THR A 172 5.94 -17.34 -14.21
C THR A 172 5.55 -16.52 -12.98
N LEU A 173 6.14 -15.33 -12.76
CA LEU A 173 5.78 -14.50 -11.60
C LEU A 173 4.30 -14.07 -11.63
N PHE A 174 3.81 -13.56 -12.76
CA PHE A 174 2.41 -13.15 -12.89
C PHE A 174 1.44 -14.34 -12.84
N ALA A 175 1.82 -15.51 -13.35
CA ALA A 175 1.04 -16.73 -13.18
C ALA A 175 0.98 -17.19 -11.71
N THR A 176 2.06 -17.02 -10.94
CA THR A 176 2.06 -17.28 -9.49
C THR A 176 1.15 -16.29 -8.75
N ILE A 177 1.16 -15.00 -9.11
CA ILE A 177 0.22 -14.02 -8.55
C ILE A 177 -1.22 -14.44 -8.86
N ASP A 178 -1.52 -14.85 -10.09
CA ASP A 178 -2.87 -15.29 -10.46
C ASP A 178 -3.31 -16.50 -9.62
N ARG A 179 -2.43 -17.50 -9.43
CA ARG A 179 -2.67 -18.64 -8.53
C ARG A 179 -2.98 -18.21 -7.09
N VAL A 180 -2.26 -17.22 -6.56
CA VAL A 180 -2.50 -16.65 -5.21
C VAL A 180 -3.92 -16.05 -5.12
N ILE A 181 -4.36 -15.36 -6.16
CA ILE A 181 -5.71 -14.77 -6.20
C ILE A 181 -6.77 -15.86 -6.36
N GLU A 182 -6.57 -16.82 -7.25
CA GLU A 182 -7.51 -17.90 -7.52
C GLU A 182 -7.68 -18.83 -6.32
N SER A 183 -6.64 -19.04 -5.51
CA SER A 183 -6.72 -19.81 -4.26
C SER A 183 -7.33 -19.02 -3.11
N GLY A 184 -7.73 -17.76 -3.33
CA GLY A 184 -8.43 -16.93 -2.35
C GLY A 184 -7.53 -16.30 -1.29
N HIS A 185 -6.20 -16.29 -1.48
CA HIS A 185 -5.32 -15.58 -0.57
C HIS A 185 -5.49 -14.06 -0.68
N ASP A 186 -5.40 -13.39 0.46
CA ASP A 186 -5.41 -11.92 0.49
C ASP A 186 -4.12 -11.36 -0.14
N PRO A 187 -4.18 -10.47 -1.15
CA PRO A 187 -2.99 -9.94 -1.82
C PRO A 187 -2.06 -9.17 -0.88
N LYS A 188 -2.63 -8.49 0.11
CA LYS A 188 -1.85 -7.71 1.08
C LYS A 188 -1.10 -8.65 2.02
N ARG A 189 -1.73 -9.75 2.45
CA ARG A 189 -1.09 -10.83 3.20
C ARG A 189 0.04 -11.49 2.41
N PHE A 190 -0.20 -11.85 1.15
CA PHE A 190 0.85 -12.36 0.27
C PHE A 190 2.04 -11.39 0.19
N THR A 191 1.77 -10.09 0.02
CA THR A 191 2.82 -9.06 -0.04
C THR A 191 3.61 -8.95 1.27
N ALA A 192 2.95 -9.07 2.42
CA ALA A 192 3.61 -9.08 3.72
C ALA A 192 4.52 -10.31 3.89
N ASP A 193 4.01 -11.50 3.56
CA ASP A 193 4.79 -12.74 3.63
C ASP A 193 5.96 -12.75 2.62
N PHE A 194 5.76 -12.17 1.44
CA PHE A 194 6.79 -11.97 0.43
C PHE A 194 7.89 -11.01 0.91
N LEU A 195 7.53 -9.90 1.57
CA LEU A 195 8.49 -8.99 2.19
C LEU A 195 9.27 -9.66 3.32
N GLU A 196 8.61 -10.47 4.17
CA GLU A 196 9.30 -11.28 5.18
C GLU A 196 10.31 -12.23 4.53
N ARG A 197 9.93 -12.91 3.44
CA ARG A 197 10.83 -13.80 2.70
C ARG A 197 12.03 -13.04 2.12
N LEU A 198 11.82 -11.86 1.53
CA LEU A 198 12.92 -11.01 1.02
C LEU A 198 13.89 -10.62 2.13
N ARG A 199 13.38 -10.22 3.30
CA ARG A 199 14.20 -9.95 4.51
C ARG A 199 15.03 -11.16 4.89
N ASP A 200 14.42 -12.35 4.93
CA ASP A 200 15.12 -13.55 5.34
C ASP A 200 16.22 -13.93 4.35
N LEU A 201 15.99 -13.76 3.04
CA LEU A 201 17.03 -13.93 2.02
C LEU A 201 18.18 -12.92 2.19
N MET A 202 17.90 -11.67 2.56
CA MET A 202 18.95 -10.68 2.87
C MET A 202 19.78 -11.10 4.09
N ILE A 203 19.14 -11.62 5.14
CA ILE A 203 19.82 -12.12 6.34
C ILE A 203 20.72 -13.30 5.99
N VAL A 204 20.19 -14.26 5.22
CA VAL A 204 20.93 -15.44 4.77
C VAL A 204 22.14 -15.04 3.92
N ASN A 205 21.96 -14.11 2.97
CA ASN A 205 23.04 -13.60 2.13
C ASN A 205 24.14 -12.92 2.98
N ALA A 206 23.76 -12.10 3.96
CA ALA A 206 24.70 -11.35 4.78
C ALA A 206 25.47 -12.22 5.79
N LEU A 207 24.86 -13.30 6.30
CA LEU A 207 25.44 -14.13 7.37
C LEU A 207 26.18 -15.37 6.87
N GLY A 208 26.02 -15.75 5.60
CA GLY A 208 26.65 -16.93 5.01
C GLY A 208 26.38 -18.21 5.82
N GLU A 209 27.39 -19.08 5.94
CA GLU A 209 27.21 -20.40 6.56
C GLU A 209 27.06 -20.37 8.09
N VAL A 210 27.59 -19.36 8.78
CA VAL A 210 27.93 -19.50 10.21
C VAL A 210 26.82 -19.04 11.17
N SER A 211 25.85 -18.22 10.74
CA SER A 211 24.96 -17.54 11.71
C SER A 211 23.48 -17.41 11.35
N ALA A 212 23.02 -17.91 10.18
CA ALA A 212 21.60 -17.77 9.80
C ALA A 212 20.65 -18.44 10.82
N ASN A 213 20.99 -19.61 11.34
CA ASN A 213 20.21 -20.36 12.35
C ASN A 213 20.04 -19.62 13.69
N SER A 214 20.94 -18.69 14.01
CA SER A 214 20.84 -17.94 15.27
C SER A 214 19.72 -16.89 15.24
N ILE A 215 19.41 -16.37 14.04
CA ILE A 215 18.41 -15.33 13.81
C ILE A 215 17.11 -15.95 13.32
N LEU A 216 17.20 -16.81 12.30
CA LEU A 216 16.07 -17.53 11.72
C LEU A 216 15.88 -18.85 12.48
N ARG A 217 15.30 -18.74 13.68
CA ARG A 217 15.05 -19.88 14.55
C ARG A 217 14.05 -20.85 13.92
N ASP A 218 14.22 -22.13 14.19
CA ASP A 218 13.28 -23.22 13.86
C ASP A 218 13.07 -23.52 12.37
N MET A 219 13.98 -23.07 11.49
CA MET A 219 13.95 -23.42 10.07
C MET A 219 14.73 -24.72 9.78
N PRO A 220 14.20 -25.65 8.98
CA PRO A 220 14.92 -26.83 8.51
C PRO A 220 16.18 -26.48 7.67
N ASP A 221 17.23 -27.30 7.76
CA ASP A 221 18.50 -27.07 7.06
C ASP A 221 18.34 -27.06 5.52
N ASP A 222 17.46 -27.90 4.97
CA ASP A 222 17.14 -27.96 3.54
C ASP A 222 16.46 -26.67 3.03
N GLN A 223 15.61 -26.07 3.86
CA GLN A 223 14.98 -24.79 3.54
C GLN A 223 16.02 -23.66 3.52
N LEU A 224 16.98 -23.69 4.42
CA LEU A 224 18.06 -22.70 4.47
C LEU A 224 19.02 -22.82 3.29
N GLU A 225 19.36 -24.04 2.87
CA GLU A 225 20.17 -24.26 1.66
C GLU A 225 19.47 -23.73 0.40
N ARG A 226 18.15 -23.94 0.29
CA ARG A 226 17.35 -23.36 -0.80
C ARG A 226 17.37 -21.83 -0.75
N MET A 227 17.16 -21.25 0.42
CA MET A 227 17.18 -19.79 0.60
C MET A 227 18.55 -19.19 0.31
N ARG A 228 19.65 -19.87 0.65
CA ARG A 228 21.01 -19.46 0.23
C ARG A 228 21.12 -19.41 -1.29
N SER A 229 20.71 -20.49 -1.96
CA SER A 229 20.72 -20.57 -3.41
C SER A 229 19.88 -19.47 -4.07
N GLN A 230 18.70 -19.18 -3.53
CA GLN A 230 17.84 -18.09 -3.99
C GLN A 230 18.48 -16.72 -3.77
N ALA A 231 19.01 -16.47 -2.58
CA ALA A 231 19.63 -15.21 -2.23
C ALA A 231 20.88 -14.93 -3.08
N ASP A 232 21.68 -15.97 -3.33
CA ASP A 232 22.85 -15.90 -4.20
C ASP A 232 22.46 -15.57 -5.64
N ARG A 233 21.39 -16.18 -6.18
CA ARG A 233 20.90 -15.91 -7.54
C ARG A 233 20.32 -14.52 -7.71
N ILE A 234 19.68 -13.95 -6.69
CA ILE A 234 19.09 -12.60 -6.76
C ILE A 234 20.14 -11.51 -6.53
N GLY A 235 20.95 -11.62 -5.48
CA GLY A 235 22.00 -10.65 -5.15
C GLY A 235 21.56 -9.56 -4.17
N THR A 236 22.54 -8.98 -3.48
CA THR A 236 22.30 -8.14 -2.30
C THR A 236 21.60 -6.83 -2.64
N ALA A 237 22.05 -6.09 -3.66
CA ALA A 237 21.40 -4.84 -4.06
C ALA A 237 20.00 -5.09 -4.65
N SER A 238 19.84 -6.18 -5.40
CA SER A 238 18.54 -6.58 -5.94
C SER A 238 17.53 -6.98 -4.85
N LEU A 239 17.96 -7.72 -3.82
CA LEU A 239 17.13 -8.06 -2.65
C LEU A 239 16.73 -6.82 -1.85
N SER A 240 17.67 -5.91 -1.57
CA SER A 240 17.38 -4.66 -0.85
C SER A 240 16.35 -3.83 -1.60
N ARG A 241 16.54 -3.64 -2.91
CA ARG A 241 15.59 -2.90 -3.75
C ARG A 241 14.21 -3.56 -3.78
N ALA A 242 14.16 -4.89 -3.89
CA ALA A 242 12.91 -5.63 -3.88
C ALA A 242 12.16 -5.44 -2.56
N ALA A 243 12.87 -5.48 -1.43
CA ALA A 243 12.30 -5.26 -0.10
C ALA A 243 11.75 -3.83 0.06
N ASP A 244 12.47 -2.81 -0.41
CA ASP A 244 12.01 -1.42 -0.35
C ASP A 244 10.71 -1.21 -1.16
N ILE A 245 10.65 -1.76 -2.38
CA ILE A 245 9.45 -1.68 -3.22
C ILE A 245 8.27 -2.41 -2.58
N ALA A 246 8.49 -3.61 -2.02
CA ALA A 246 7.45 -4.38 -1.35
C ALA A 246 6.95 -3.68 -0.06
N ALA A 247 7.85 -3.11 0.75
CA ALA A 247 7.49 -2.37 1.96
C ALA A 247 6.67 -1.11 1.67
N GLN A 248 7.07 -0.35 0.65
CA GLN A 248 6.32 0.82 0.19
C GLN A 248 4.94 0.40 -0.35
N GLY A 249 4.90 -0.64 -1.19
CA GLY A 249 3.66 -1.16 -1.74
C GLY A 249 2.68 -1.69 -0.67
N LEU A 250 3.19 -2.33 0.38
CA LEU A 250 2.36 -2.79 1.51
C LEU A 250 1.69 -1.62 2.25
N THR A 251 2.37 -0.47 2.32
CA THR A 251 1.81 0.76 2.88
C THR A 251 0.71 1.32 1.97
N GLU A 252 0.93 1.32 0.65
CA GLU A 252 -0.03 1.77 -0.36
C GLU A 252 -1.29 0.89 -0.42
N MET A 253 -1.17 -0.40 -0.10
CA MET A 253 -2.30 -1.32 -0.01
C MET A 253 -3.25 -1.01 1.16
N ARG A 254 -2.84 -0.18 2.14
CA ARG A 254 -3.70 0.17 3.28
C ARG A 254 -4.85 1.07 2.83
N GLY A 255 -6.04 0.48 2.69
CA GLY A 255 -7.24 1.18 2.22
C GLY A 255 -7.34 1.29 0.70
N ALA A 256 -6.51 0.54 -0.04
CA ALA A 256 -6.58 0.48 -1.49
C ALA A 256 -7.87 -0.22 -1.98
N THR A 257 -8.45 0.30 -3.06
CA THR A 257 -9.65 -0.27 -3.69
C THR A 257 -9.34 -1.46 -4.60
N ALA A 258 -8.07 -1.65 -5.00
CA ALA A 258 -7.64 -2.77 -5.86
C ALA A 258 -6.29 -3.38 -5.40
N PRO A 259 -6.25 -4.15 -4.30
CA PRO A 259 -5.01 -4.74 -3.77
C PRO A 259 -4.28 -5.66 -4.76
N ARG A 260 -5.01 -6.39 -5.62
CA ARG A 260 -4.44 -7.22 -6.69
C ARG A 260 -3.59 -6.39 -7.66
N LEU A 261 -4.13 -5.28 -8.15
CA LEU A 261 -3.40 -4.40 -9.08
C LEU A 261 -2.14 -3.84 -8.41
N THR A 262 -2.22 -3.45 -7.14
CA THR A 262 -1.04 -2.98 -6.40
C THR A 262 0.04 -4.08 -6.31
N LEU A 263 -0.34 -5.33 -6.05
CA LEU A 263 0.59 -6.47 -6.02
C LEU A 263 1.26 -6.68 -7.39
N GLU A 264 0.48 -6.68 -8.47
CA GLU A 264 0.99 -6.81 -9.84
C GLU A 264 1.99 -5.69 -10.19
N LEU A 265 1.70 -4.45 -9.78
CA LEU A 265 2.58 -3.30 -9.97
C LEU A 265 3.87 -3.41 -9.14
N ILE A 266 3.79 -3.88 -7.90
CA ILE A 266 4.97 -4.16 -7.05
C ILE A 266 5.87 -5.16 -7.78
N CYS A 267 5.34 -6.32 -8.18
CA CYS A 267 6.10 -7.36 -8.86
C CYS A 267 6.71 -6.86 -10.18
N GLY A 268 5.95 -6.10 -10.98
CA GLY A 268 6.46 -5.46 -12.20
C GLY A 268 7.64 -4.51 -11.95
N ARG A 269 7.55 -3.66 -10.91
CA ARG A 269 8.64 -2.74 -10.52
C ARG A 269 9.89 -3.49 -10.04
N ILE A 270 9.71 -4.60 -9.34
CA ILE A 270 10.84 -5.44 -8.89
C ILE A 270 11.52 -6.14 -10.09
N LEU A 271 10.79 -6.48 -11.16
CA LEU A 271 11.41 -7.05 -12.37
C LEU A 271 12.12 -5.99 -13.24
N LEU A 272 11.71 -4.73 -13.16
CA LEU A 272 12.18 -3.64 -14.03
C LEU A 272 13.05 -2.60 -13.28
N PRO A 273 14.33 -2.87 -12.95
CA PRO A 273 15.20 -1.87 -12.33
C PRO A 273 15.56 -0.69 -13.24
N ILE A 274 15.26 -0.76 -14.55
CA ILE A 274 15.57 0.33 -15.49
C ILE A 274 14.71 1.58 -15.21
N SER A 275 13.52 1.42 -14.63
CA SER A 275 12.66 2.55 -14.24
C SER A 275 13.11 3.26 -12.96
N ASP A 276 14.12 2.72 -12.26
CA ASP A 276 14.65 3.26 -11.02
C ASP A 276 16.00 3.95 -11.27
N ALA A 277 16.01 5.28 -11.18
CA ALA A 277 17.19 6.11 -11.39
C ALA A 277 18.03 6.32 -10.11
N THR A 278 17.68 5.64 -9.00
CA THR A 278 18.44 5.70 -7.75
C THR A 278 19.75 4.92 -7.82
N GLU A 279 20.66 5.18 -6.86
CA GLU A 279 21.93 4.45 -6.70
C GLU A 279 21.69 2.93 -6.53
N SER A 280 20.69 2.54 -5.74
CA SER A 280 20.27 1.14 -5.58
C SER A 280 19.80 0.52 -6.90
N GLY A 281 19.09 1.29 -7.73
CA GLY A 281 18.70 0.89 -9.09
C GLY A 281 19.90 0.68 -10.02
N LEU A 282 20.92 1.53 -9.92
CA LEU A 282 22.17 1.39 -10.67
C LEU A 282 22.96 0.15 -10.21
N LEU A 283 23.14 -0.04 -8.90
CA LEU A 283 23.85 -1.20 -8.35
C LEU A 283 23.17 -2.51 -8.72
N ALA A 284 21.84 -2.60 -8.63
CA ALA A 284 21.10 -3.79 -9.06
C ALA A 284 21.28 -4.08 -10.57
N ARG A 285 21.45 -3.03 -11.41
CA ARG A 285 21.75 -3.21 -12.84
C ARG A 285 23.17 -3.68 -13.09
N ILE A 286 24.14 -3.20 -12.30
CA ILE A 286 25.55 -3.64 -12.38
C ILE A 286 25.66 -5.09 -11.92
N GLU A 287 25.10 -5.44 -10.75
CA GLU A 287 25.06 -6.82 -10.24
C GLU A 287 24.49 -7.78 -11.29
N ARG A 288 23.42 -7.37 -11.98
CA ARG A 288 22.83 -8.15 -13.07
C ARG A 288 23.82 -8.38 -14.21
N LEU A 289 24.49 -7.32 -14.69
CA LEU A 289 25.42 -7.42 -15.82
C LEU A 289 26.61 -8.32 -15.48
N GLU A 290 27.20 -8.16 -14.30
CA GLU A 290 28.32 -8.97 -13.82
C GLU A 290 27.96 -10.47 -13.71
N ARG A 291 26.72 -10.77 -13.37
CA ARG A 291 26.24 -12.16 -13.27
C ARG A 291 25.92 -12.80 -14.62
N VAL A 292 25.42 -12.03 -15.58
CA VAL A 292 25.25 -12.52 -16.96
C VAL A 292 26.61 -12.84 -17.58
N GLU A 293 27.64 -12.03 -17.31
CA GLU A 293 29.01 -12.31 -17.76
C GLU A 293 29.66 -13.52 -17.08
N ASN A 294 29.40 -13.75 -15.78
CA ASN A 294 29.92 -14.92 -15.07
C ASN A 294 29.24 -16.26 -15.41
N ILE A 295 28.06 -16.25 -16.04
CA ILE A 295 27.33 -17.47 -16.45
C ILE A 295 27.65 -17.89 -17.91
N ALA A 296 28.28 -17.02 -18.70
CA ALA A 296 28.64 -17.32 -20.09
C ALA A 296 30.11 -17.76 -20.22
N PRO A 297 30.42 -19.07 -20.44
CA PRO A 297 31.68 -19.42 -21.07
C PRO A 297 31.65 -18.88 -22.51
N MET A 298 32.45 -17.86 -22.82
CA MET A 298 32.65 -17.40 -24.19
C MET A 298 33.06 -18.59 -25.07
N PRO A 299 32.30 -18.97 -26.11
CA PRO A 299 32.84 -19.83 -27.14
C PRO A 299 33.82 -19.00 -27.96
N THR A 300 35.11 -19.32 -27.88
CA THR A 300 36.10 -18.89 -28.87
C THR A 300 35.73 -19.48 -30.23
N ALA A 301 34.90 -18.75 -30.99
CA ALA A 301 34.63 -19.04 -32.38
C ALA A 301 35.84 -18.59 -33.22
N SER A 302 36.61 -19.59 -33.67
CA SER A 302 37.64 -19.46 -34.70
C SER A 302 37.00 -18.93 -35.99
N ALA A 303 37.53 -17.83 -36.52
CA ALA A 303 37.16 -17.27 -37.82
C ALA A 303 37.76 -18.09 -38.97
N PRO A 304 36.98 -18.48 -40.00
CA PRO A 304 37.56 -18.97 -41.25
C PRO A 304 37.91 -17.84 -42.22
N LYS A 305 39.10 -17.96 -42.79
CA LYS A 305 39.70 -17.12 -43.82
C LYS A 305 38.91 -17.10 -45.15
N VAL A 306 38.96 -15.94 -45.77
CA VAL A 306 38.54 -15.54 -47.12
C VAL A 306 39.20 -16.41 -48.22
N ALA A 307 38.42 -16.74 -49.26
CA ALA A 307 38.93 -17.07 -50.60
C ALA A 307 38.22 -16.20 -51.66
N SER A 308 39.02 -15.47 -52.43
CA SER A 308 38.71 -14.63 -53.60
C SER A 308 38.74 -15.49 -54.87
N ARG A 309 37.92 -15.36 -55.93
CA ARG A 309 37.72 -14.33 -57.01
C ARG A 309 37.07 -15.12 -58.21
N PRO A 310 36.68 -14.58 -59.40
CA PRO A 310 36.81 -13.21 -59.93
C PRO A 310 35.55 -12.58 -60.57
N VAL A 311 35.78 -11.33 -60.99
CA VAL A 311 34.90 -10.28 -61.55
C VAL A 311 34.72 -10.43 -63.06
N VAL A 312 33.54 -10.06 -63.59
CA VAL A 312 33.33 -9.60 -64.97
C VAL A 312 32.51 -8.30 -64.95
N GLN A 313 33.00 -7.30 -65.70
CA GLN A 313 32.50 -5.93 -65.93
C GLN A 313 31.22 -5.93 -66.78
N GLU A 314 30.15 -5.21 -66.42
CA GLU A 314 29.83 -3.79 -66.71
C GLU A 314 29.09 -3.57 -68.05
N GLU A 315 27.83 -3.10 -67.99
CA GLU A 315 27.31 -2.10 -68.93
C GLU A 315 26.09 -1.36 -68.36
N THR A 316 26.07 -0.05 -68.59
CA THR A 316 25.24 0.99 -67.97
C THR A 316 24.07 1.42 -68.86
N LYS A 317 22.90 1.73 -68.28
CA LYS A 317 21.99 2.76 -68.83
C LYS A 317 21.02 3.37 -67.79
N LYS A 318 21.39 4.58 -67.36
CA LYS A 318 20.60 5.81 -67.04
C LYS A 318 19.07 5.67 -66.85
N VAL A 319 18.50 6.22 -65.76
CA VAL A 319 17.85 7.55 -65.67
C VAL A 319 17.70 8.02 -64.20
N LEU A 320 18.27 9.21 -63.91
CA LEU A 320 18.04 10.25 -62.88
C LEU A 320 17.39 9.94 -61.50
N PRO A 321 18.04 10.35 -60.38
CA PRO A 321 17.42 10.51 -59.07
C PRO A 321 16.90 11.94 -58.83
N VAL A 322 15.75 12.05 -58.16
CA VAL A 322 15.28 13.33 -57.59
C VAL A 322 16.07 13.59 -56.30
N SER A 323 16.73 14.75 -56.31
CA SER A 323 17.48 15.35 -55.22
C SER A 323 16.63 15.57 -53.96
N SER A 324 17.14 15.13 -52.81
CA SER A 324 16.78 15.71 -51.51
C SER A 324 17.78 16.82 -51.21
N GLU A 325 17.46 18.03 -51.67
CA GLU A 325 18.12 19.26 -51.25
C GLU A 325 17.62 19.65 -49.86
N GLN A 326 18.55 19.77 -48.90
CA GLN A 326 18.40 20.78 -47.85
C GLN A 326 18.35 22.17 -48.51
N PRO A 327 17.59 23.10 -47.92
CA PRO A 327 18.19 24.39 -47.65
C PRO A 327 18.09 24.82 -46.19
N THR A 328 19.14 25.54 -45.84
CA THR A 328 19.48 26.26 -44.62
C THR A 328 18.58 27.45 -44.26
N VAL A 329 18.21 27.49 -42.97
CA VAL A 329 18.13 28.59 -41.97
C VAL A 329 17.98 30.07 -42.44
N LYS A 330 16.88 30.72 -41.98
CA LYS A 330 16.79 32.02 -41.23
C LYS A 330 15.31 32.46 -41.15
N LYS A 331 14.72 32.96 -40.05
CA LYS A 331 15.18 33.84 -38.95
C LYS A 331 14.44 33.51 -37.63
N LEU A 332 15.17 33.64 -36.52
CA LEU A 332 14.66 33.65 -35.13
C LEU A 332 13.99 34.98 -34.78
N SER A 333 12.85 34.90 -34.06
CA SER A 333 12.57 35.42 -32.70
C SER A 333 11.04 35.35 -32.48
N VAL A 334 10.50 34.77 -31.41
CA VAL A 334 10.47 35.28 -30.02
C VAL A 334 10.51 34.11 -29.02
N ASP A 335 11.18 34.31 -27.88
CA ASP A 335 11.26 33.43 -26.70
C ASP A 335 9.98 32.63 -26.38
N SER A 336 10.08 31.32 -26.09
CA SER A 336 9.35 30.62 -25.01
C SER A 336 9.36 29.07 -25.15
N MET A 337 9.77 28.39 -24.06
CA MET A 337 9.52 27.00 -23.62
C MET A 337 9.10 25.91 -24.65
N ASP A 338 9.87 24.82 -24.74
CA ASP A 338 9.53 23.58 -25.47
C ASP A 338 8.41 22.77 -24.75
N ILE A 339 7.53 22.07 -25.50
CA ILE A 339 6.38 21.29 -24.97
C ILE A 339 6.85 20.26 -23.93
N ALA A 340 8.03 19.67 -24.16
CA ALA A 340 8.65 18.74 -23.22
C ALA A 340 9.02 19.41 -21.89
N GLY A 341 9.40 20.70 -21.91
CA GLY A 341 9.66 21.50 -20.71
C GLY A 341 8.39 21.80 -19.92
N LEU A 342 7.31 22.16 -20.62
CA LEU A 342 6.00 22.37 -20.01
C LEU A 342 5.43 21.12 -19.34
N ARG A 343 5.63 19.94 -19.95
CA ARG A 343 5.24 18.66 -19.34
C ARG A 343 6.02 18.34 -18.07
N ARG A 344 7.29 18.75 -17.98
CA ARG A 344 8.10 18.58 -16.75
C ARG A 344 7.62 19.48 -15.61
N LEU A 345 7.15 20.69 -15.92
CA LEU A 345 6.65 21.66 -14.95
C LEU A 345 5.16 21.51 -14.63
N TRP A 346 4.46 20.62 -15.34
CA TRP A 346 3.02 20.36 -15.13
C TRP A 346 2.65 19.95 -13.70
N PRO A 347 3.42 19.09 -13.00
CA PRO A 347 3.13 18.77 -11.59
C PRO A 347 3.14 20.01 -10.68
N ASP A 348 4.10 20.91 -10.88
CA ASP A 348 4.24 22.14 -10.11
C ASP A 348 3.09 23.13 -10.39
N VAL A 349 2.65 23.21 -11.65
CA VAL A 349 1.45 23.99 -12.04
C VAL A 349 0.21 23.44 -11.34
N ILE A 350 0.02 22.12 -11.33
CA ILE A 350 -1.12 21.47 -10.65
C ILE A 350 -1.07 21.70 -9.13
N GLU A 351 0.12 21.71 -8.51
CA GLU A 351 0.27 22.04 -7.10
C GLU A 351 -0.10 23.51 -6.81
N ASN A 352 0.26 24.45 -7.68
CA ASN A 352 -0.16 25.85 -7.55
C ASN A 352 -1.69 25.99 -7.69
N VAL A 353 -2.30 25.29 -8.66
CA VAL A 353 -3.77 25.24 -8.82
C VAL A 353 -4.46 24.71 -7.55
N LYS A 354 -3.88 23.71 -6.87
CA LYS A 354 -4.39 23.18 -5.60
C LYS A 354 -4.49 24.26 -4.51
N LYS A 355 -3.48 25.14 -4.44
CA LYS A 355 -3.43 26.25 -3.47
C LYS A 355 -4.45 27.34 -3.79
N ARG A 356 -4.82 27.50 -5.07
CA ARG A 356 -5.80 28.50 -5.55
C ARG A 356 -7.24 28.04 -5.42
N ARG A 357 -7.56 26.87 -5.98
CA ARG A 357 -8.95 26.39 -6.06
C ARG A 357 -9.02 24.87 -6.13
N ARG A 358 -9.54 24.28 -5.06
CA ARG A 358 -9.70 22.83 -4.91
C ARG A 358 -10.57 22.18 -6.01
N LEU A 359 -11.59 22.89 -6.50
CA LEU A 359 -12.47 22.41 -7.58
C LEU A 359 -11.71 22.24 -8.91
N THR A 360 -10.95 23.26 -9.32
CA THR A 360 -10.14 23.23 -10.55
C THR A 360 -9.04 22.17 -10.46
N TRP A 361 -8.41 22.03 -9.30
CA TRP A 361 -7.47 20.95 -9.03
C TRP A 361 -8.10 19.56 -9.17
N SER A 362 -9.31 19.35 -8.63
CA SER A 362 -10.00 18.07 -8.73
C SER A 362 -10.36 17.69 -10.17
N LEU A 363 -10.64 18.67 -11.04
CA LEU A 363 -10.97 18.43 -12.45
C LEU A 363 -9.72 18.09 -13.28
N LEU A 364 -8.57 18.69 -12.95
CA LEU A 364 -7.32 18.51 -13.70
C LEU A 364 -6.49 17.31 -13.20
N SER A 365 -6.44 17.06 -11.89
CA SER A 365 -5.57 16.04 -11.28
C SER A 365 -5.96 14.60 -11.64
N ALA A 366 -7.21 14.36 -12.04
CA ALA A 366 -7.67 13.01 -12.38
C ALA A 366 -7.20 12.53 -13.75
N SER A 367 -7.08 13.43 -14.74
CA SER A 367 -6.88 13.00 -16.15
C SER A 367 -6.56 14.14 -17.14
N ALA A 368 -5.86 15.20 -16.72
CA ALA A 368 -5.49 16.30 -17.62
C ALA A 368 -4.00 16.32 -17.99
N HIS A 369 -3.70 16.46 -19.29
CA HIS A 369 -2.33 16.53 -19.82
C HIS A 369 -2.19 17.60 -20.90
N ILE A 370 -0.96 18.12 -21.09
CA ILE A 370 -0.66 19.12 -22.12
C ILE A 370 -0.52 18.43 -23.49
N LEU A 371 -1.40 18.79 -24.42
CA LEU A 371 -1.44 18.27 -25.79
C LEU A 371 -0.53 19.07 -26.72
N GLY A 372 -0.50 20.39 -26.59
CA GLY A 372 0.30 21.28 -27.43
C GLY A 372 0.39 22.68 -26.87
N VAL A 373 1.38 23.44 -27.32
CA VAL A 373 1.55 24.86 -27.00
C VAL A 373 1.94 25.61 -28.27
N ASP A 374 1.18 26.65 -28.55
CA ASP A 374 1.41 27.57 -29.66
C ASP A 374 1.77 28.96 -29.11
N ASP A 375 2.21 29.85 -30.00
CA ASP A 375 2.14 31.28 -29.73
C ASP A 375 0.67 31.64 -29.50
N LYS A 376 0.24 32.16 -28.36
CA LYS A 376 -1.17 32.49 -27.98
C LYS A 376 -1.89 31.42 -27.15
N ASN A 377 -1.80 30.12 -27.45
CA ASN A 377 -2.64 29.11 -26.78
C ASN A 377 -1.86 27.94 -26.17
N ILE A 378 -2.32 27.45 -25.01
CA ILE A 378 -1.92 26.15 -24.41
C ILE A 378 -3.12 25.21 -24.50
N THR A 379 -2.95 24.06 -25.17
CA THR A 379 -3.99 23.06 -25.32
C THR A 379 -3.87 21.97 -24.26
N VAL A 380 -4.91 21.81 -23.44
CA VAL A 380 -4.99 20.77 -22.40
C VAL A 380 -6.05 19.73 -22.78
N GLY A 381 -5.64 18.47 -22.80
CA GLY A 381 -6.52 17.33 -23.02
C GLY A 381 -7.17 16.88 -21.71
N ILE A 382 -8.49 16.73 -21.68
CA ILE A 382 -9.23 16.13 -20.56
C ILE A 382 -9.97 14.88 -21.06
N ALA A 383 -9.90 13.80 -20.29
CA ALA A 383 -10.45 12.50 -20.70
C ALA A 383 -12.00 12.42 -20.73
N ASN A 384 -12.72 13.27 -20.00
CA ASN A 384 -14.18 13.20 -19.85
C ASN A 384 -14.88 14.49 -20.30
N ALA A 385 -15.92 14.35 -21.13
CA ALA A 385 -16.81 15.44 -21.57
C ALA A 385 -17.44 16.21 -20.40
N GLY A 386 -17.92 15.51 -19.36
CA GLY A 386 -18.51 16.16 -18.20
C GLY A 386 -17.50 16.99 -17.39
N ALA A 387 -16.24 16.55 -17.34
CA ALA A 387 -15.17 17.30 -16.67
C ALA A 387 -14.75 18.54 -17.48
N ARG A 388 -14.69 18.44 -18.81
CA ARG A 388 -14.47 19.59 -19.72
C ARG A 388 -15.57 20.64 -19.57
N ASP A 389 -16.83 20.22 -19.60
CA ASP A 389 -17.97 21.15 -19.51
C ASP A 389 -18.03 21.85 -18.14
N SER A 390 -17.72 21.11 -17.07
CA SER A 390 -17.58 21.68 -15.74
C SER A 390 -16.38 22.62 -15.61
N PHE A 391 -15.29 22.36 -16.33
CA PHE A 391 -14.11 23.23 -16.35
C PHE A 391 -14.44 24.57 -17.02
N VAL A 392 -15.08 24.54 -18.19
CA VAL A 392 -15.49 25.75 -18.92
C VAL A 392 -16.54 26.54 -18.15
N ARG A 393 -17.56 25.88 -17.58
CA ARG A 393 -18.62 26.55 -16.80
C ARG A 393 -18.11 27.20 -15.51
N SER A 394 -17.00 26.72 -14.98
CA SER A 394 -16.48 27.17 -13.68
C SER A 394 -15.38 28.24 -13.79
N GLU A 395 -15.14 28.80 -14.97
CA GLU A 395 -14.07 29.79 -15.25
C GLU A 395 -12.70 29.31 -14.76
N SER A 396 -12.47 27.99 -14.84
CA SER A 396 -11.25 27.35 -14.37
C SER A 396 -10.06 27.59 -15.29
N ASP A 397 -10.29 28.08 -16.50
CA ASP A 397 -9.29 28.48 -17.49
C ASP A 397 -8.43 29.65 -17.00
N GLU A 398 -9.01 30.67 -16.37
CA GLU A 398 -8.25 31.81 -15.85
C GLU A 398 -7.40 31.43 -14.64
N ILE A 399 -7.91 30.52 -13.79
CA ILE A 399 -7.15 29.99 -12.65
C ILE A 399 -5.93 29.18 -13.13
N LEU A 400 -6.11 28.38 -14.18
CA LEU A 400 -5.02 27.60 -14.76
C LEU A 400 -4.02 28.50 -15.48
N ARG A 401 -4.48 29.51 -16.22
CA ARG A 401 -3.64 30.54 -16.84
C ARG A 401 -2.77 31.26 -15.80
N GLN A 402 -3.36 31.70 -14.69
CA GLN A 402 -2.61 32.35 -13.62
C GLN A 402 -1.56 31.44 -12.97
N ALA A 403 -1.86 30.14 -12.84
CA ALA A 403 -0.87 29.16 -12.36
C ALA A 403 0.29 28.97 -13.34
N PHE A 404 0.04 29.00 -14.66
CA PHE A 404 1.09 28.98 -15.68
C PHE A 404 1.95 30.24 -15.68
N ILE A 405 1.35 31.41 -15.47
CA ILE A 405 2.10 32.67 -15.35
C ILE A 405 3.07 32.62 -14.17
N GLU A 406 2.65 32.08 -13.03
CA GLU A 406 3.48 32.08 -11.82
C GLU A 406 4.57 31.02 -11.80
N VAL A 407 4.27 29.82 -12.31
CA VAL A 407 5.22 28.69 -12.27
C VAL A 407 6.14 28.70 -13.49
N VAL A 408 5.60 29.06 -14.65
CA VAL A 408 6.29 28.91 -15.94
C VAL A 408 6.64 30.27 -16.56
N GLY A 409 6.06 31.37 -16.07
CA GLY A 409 6.25 32.71 -16.65
C GLY A 409 5.49 32.92 -17.96
N LEU A 410 4.57 32.01 -18.31
CA LEU A 410 3.87 32.01 -19.59
C LEU A 410 2.44 32.53 -19.47
N ASP A 411 2.18 33.66 -20.12
CA ASP A 411 0.84 34.22 -20.27
C ASP A 411 0.24 33.84 -21.63
N ARG A 412 -0.48 32.71 -21.67
CA ARG A 412 -1.15 32.18 -22.86
C ARG A 412 -2.58 31.74 -22.51
N LYS A 413 -3.48 31.78 -23.48
CA LYS A 413 -4.88 31.37 -23.30
C LYS A 413 -4.97 29.84 -23.18
N ILE A 414 -5.83 29.35 -22.28
CA ILE A 414 -6.04 27.91 -22.09
C ILE A 414 -7.19 27.43 -22.98
N GLU A 415 -6.92 26.44 -23.83
CA GLU A 415 -7.94 25.74 -24.61
C GLU A 415 -8.04 24.28 -24.16
N VAL A 416 -9.26 23.83 -23.87
CA VAL A 416 -9.51 22.48 -23.37
C VAL A 416 -10.22 21.64 -24.42
N VAL A 417 -9.59 20.53 -24.78
CA VAL A 417 -10.08 19.58 -25.81
C VAL A 417 -10.28 18.21 -25.17
N LEU A 418 -11.22 17.43 -25.71
CA LEU A 418 -11.39 16.03 -25.31
C LEU A 418 -10.25 15.20 -25.89
N ASP A 419 -9.59 14.43 -25.04
CA ASP A 419 -8.49 13.55 -25.47
C ASP A 419 -9.05 12.36 -26.28
N PRO A 420 -8.81 12.28 -27.60
CA PRO A 420 -9.33 11.19 -28.44
C PRO A 420 -8.59 9.86 -28.23
N SER A 421 -7.52 9.85 -27.43
CA SER A 421 -6.73 8.65 -27.10
C SER A 421 -7.41 7.73 -26.08
N VAL A 422 -8.51 8.18 -25.46
CA VAL A 422 -9.27 7.44 -24.45
C VAL A 422 -10.50 6.82 -25.11
N THR A 423 -10.45 5.51 -25.38
CA THR A 423 -11.64 4.76 -25.80
C THR A 423 -12.69 4.75 -24.68
N PRO A 424 -13.94 5.15 -24.92
CA PRO A 424 -14.98 5.26 -23.89
C PRO A 424 -15.58 3.91 -23.45
N ASN A 425 -14.89 2.79 -23.69
CA ASN A 425 -15.42 1.44 -23.47
C ASN A 425 -14.75 0.69 -22.31
N THR A 426 -14.35 1.40 -21.26
CA THR A 426 -14.06 0.80 -19.96
C THR A 426 -15.34 0.69 -19.12
N PRO A 427 -15.51 -0.36 -18.28
CA PRO A 427 -16.67 -0.50 -17.39
C PRO A 427 -16.91 0.71 -16.49
N ALA A 428 -15.87 1.49 -16.19
CA ALA A 428 -15.93 2.75 -15.46
C ALA A 428 -16.69 3.88 -16.20
N ALA A 429 -16.78 3.83 -17.53
CA ALA A 429 -17.53 4.80 -18.34
C ALA A 429 -19.01 4.46 -18.51
N ARG A 430 -19.44 3.23 -18.14
CA ARG A 430 -20.85 2.80 -18.15
C ARG A 430 -21.64 3.18 -16.91
N ALA A 431 -21.02 3.84 -15.93
CA ALA A 431 -21.73 4.42 -14.80
C ALA A 431 -22.40 5.75 -15.20
N VAL A 432 -23.23 5.73 -16.24
CA VAL A 432 -24.41 6.59 -16.24
C VAL A 432 -25.29 5.99 -15.16
N ARG A 433 -25.52 6.71 -14.05
CA ARG A 433 -26.59 6.35 -13.11
C ARG A 433 -27.90 6.39 -13.90
N VAL A 434 -28.33 5.24 -14.40
CA VAL A 434 -29.72 5.00 -14.68
C VAL A 434 -30.29 4.62 -13.31
N ASP A 435 -30.87 5.61 -12.62
CA ASP A 435 -31.77 5.32 -11.52
C ASP A 435 -32.95 4.56 -12.12
N GLU A 436 -32.89 3.22 -12.13
CA GLU A 436 -34.03 2.33 -12.22
C GLU A 436 -33.52 0.89 -12.23
N SER A 437 -33.96 0.09 -11.25
CA SER A 437 -33.78 -1.36 -11.33
C SER A 437 -34.67 -1.88 -12.47
N PRO A 438 -34.16 -2.67 -13.43
CA PRO A 438 -34.92 -3.10 -14.61
C PRO A 438 -36.07 -4.09 -14.32
N SER A 439 -36.47 -4.25 -13.06
CA SER A 439 -37.51 -5.14 -12.57
C SER A 439 -38.62 -4.44 -11.79
N ASP A 440 -38.65 -3.10 -11.76
CA ASP A 440 -39.69 -2.37 -11.02
C ASP A 440 -40.91 -2.12 -11.93
N ALA A 441 -42.08 -2.63 -11.54
CA ALA A 441 -43.26 -2.66 -12.39
C ALA A 441 -43.93 -1.29 -12.60
N GLU A 442 -43.56 -0.28 -11.81
CA GLU A 442 -44.21 1.05 -11.82
C GLU A 442 -43.27 2.23 -12.10
N GLN A 443 -41.96 2.01 -12.31
CA GLN A 443 -40.98 3.08 -12.63
C GLN A 443 -41.13 4.35 -11.76
N LEU A 444 -41.22 4.17 -10.44
CA LEU A 444 -41.30 5.29 -9.51
C LEU A 444 -39.89 5.83 -9.22
N SER A 445 -39.72 7.16 -9.33
CA SER A 445 -38.45 7.79 -8.93
C SER A 445 -38.17 7.57 -7.44
N GLY A 446 -36.89 7.56 -7.04
CA GLY A 446 -36.50 7.31 -5.64
C GLY A 446 -37.17 8.26 -4.62
N ALA A 447 -37.47 9.50 -5.01
CA ALA A 447 -38.21 10.44 -4.18
C ALA A 447 -39.69 10.04 -3.99
N ALA A 448 -40.33 9.47 -5.01
CA ALA A 448 -41.71 9.01 -4.94
C ALA A 448 -41.85 7.74 -4.09
N LEU A 449 -40.85 6.85 -4.14
CA LEU A 449 -40.80 5.63 -3.32
C LEU A 449 -40.66 5.95 -1.82
N LEU A 450 -39.79 6.91 -1.48
CA LEU A 450 -39.63 7.39 -0.10
C LEU A 450 -40.89 8.11 0.43
N ALA A 451 -41.59 8.86 -0.43
CA ALA A 451 -42.87 9.48 -0.06
C ALA A 451 -43.96 8.44 0.22
N ARG A 452 -44.01 7.35 -0.56
CA ARG A 452 -45.04 6.30 -0.44
C ARG A 452 -44.83 5.40 0.78
N GLU A 453 -43.62 4.87 0.97
CA GLU A 453 -43.36 3.85 2.01
C GLU A 453 -43.07 4.47 3.39
N LEU A 454 -42.52 5.70 3.42
CA LEU A 454 -42.02 6.32 4.64
C LEU A 454 -42.69 7.67 4.95
N GLY A 455 -43.68 8.09 4.14
CA GLY A 455 -44.42 9.35 4.35
C GLY A 455 -43.56 10.61 4.22
N ALA A 456 -42.41 10.52 3.56
CA ALA A 456 -41.46 11.62 3.44
C ALA A 456 -42.01 12.75 2.54
N GLN A 457 -41.77 14.01 2.93
CA GLN A 457 -42.10 15.20 2.13
C GLN A 457 -40.82 15.85 1.59
N VAL A 458 -40.82 16.19 0.30
CA VAL A 458 -39.69 16.90 -0.34
C VAL A 458 -39.74 18.37 0.06
N ILE A 459 -38.75 18.82 0.83
CA ILE A 459 -38.57 20.24 1.18
C ILE A 459 -37.62 20.84 0.13
N THR A 460 -38.16 21.66 -0.77
CA THR A 460 -37.34 22.46 -1.70
C THR A 460 -36.98 23.78 -1.05
N ASP A 461 -35.71 23.98 -0.69
CA ASP A 461 -35.20 25.30 -0.33
C ASP A 461 -35.22 26.21 -1.56
N LYS A 462 -36.07 27.24 -1.52
CA LYS A 462 -35.99 28.36 -2.46
C LYS A 462 -34.77 29.22 -2.11
N LYS A 463 -33.79 29.28 -3.02
CA LYS A 463 -32.95 30.46 -3.23
C LYS A 463 -32.72 30.67 -4.71
#